data_AF-A0A0M0TBU8-F1
#
_entry.id   AF-A0A0M0TBU8-F1
#
_cell.length_a   1.000
_cell.length_b   1.000
_cell.length_c   1.000
_cell.angle_alpha   90.00
_cell.angle_beta   90.00
_cell.angle_gamma   90.00
#
_symmetry.space_group_name_H-M   'P 1'
#
loop_
_entity.id
_entity.type
_entity.pdbx_description
1 polymer ?
#
loop_
_entity_poly.entity_id
_entity_poly.type
_entity_poly.pdbx_seq_one_letter_code
_entity_poly.pdbx_strand_id
1 'polypeptide(L)'
;MNDTDENDNSKKNKKYANYFIPYKTTYDLRLSKREPNLINILMQIQGYEYGFFTVLGVLPLSQRSDRKNSAIYVVRCRCGKYAVRTLKAIKNPGNVNDMCEHCHHLFNLRRKEIFRTTGKDVDLSELTGIQDKNPLEIKE
;
A
#
# COMPACT_ATOMS: atom_id res chain seq x y z
N MET A 1 4.06 24.95 57.14
CA MET A 1 2.78 25.19 56.45
C MET A 1 3.05 25.06 54.97
N ASN A 2 2.42 24.04 54.38
CA ASN A 2 2.36 23.65 52.96
C ASN A 2 3.54 22.85 52.40
N ASP A 3 3.52 21.58 52.79
CA ASP A 3 3.77 20.43 51.90
C ASP A 3 2.86 20.49 50.66
N THR A 4 3.39 20.15 49.49
CA THR A 4 2.72 19.24 48.52
C THR A 4 3.70 18.88 47.39
N ASP A 5 4.22 17.67 47.54
CA ASP A 5 4.20 16.58 46.56
C ASP A 5 4.87 16.74 45.18
N GLU A 6 5.98 16.01 45.10
CA GLU A 6 6.49 15.26 43.96
C GLU A 6 5.44 14.93 42.89
N ASN A 7 5.79 15.18 41.63
CA ASN A 7 5.53 14.18 40.59
C ASN A 7 6.55 14.28 39.46
N ASP A 8 7.64 13.58 39.71
CA ASP A 8 8.52 12.98 38.73
C ASP A 8 7.71 12.28 37.64
N ASN A 9 7.81 12.75 36.38
CA ASN A 9 7.41 11.95 35.24
C ASN A 9 8.43 12.10 34.11
N SER A 10 9.65 11.72 34.47
CA SER A 10 10.64 11.14 33.57
C SER A 10 10.12 9.83 32.94
N LYS A 11 9.13 9.88 32.04
CA LYS A 11 8.74 8.74 31.19
C LYS A 11 9.13 8.98 29.74
N LYS A 12 10.46 8.88 29.55
CA LYS A 12 11.18 8.27 28.43
C LYS A 12 10.29 7.86 27.24
N ASN A 13 10.37 8.66 26.18
CA ASN A 13 10.58 8.22 24.80
C ASN A 13 10.42 6.71 24.57
N LYS A 14 9.18 6.22 24.35
CA LYS A 14 9.01 5.08 23.46
C LYS A 14 9.07 5.61 22.04
N LYS A 15 10.30 5.79 21.57
CA LYS A 15 10.62 5.85 20.15
C LYS A 15 9.87 4.67 19.51
N TYR A 16 8.88 4.94 18.67
CA TYR A 16 8.46 4.00 17.64
C TYR A 16 9.60 3.90 16.64
N ALA A 17 10.70 3.30 17.09
CA ALA A 17 11.83 2.96 16.27
C ALA A 17 11.45 1.69 15.51
N ASN A 18 11.61 1.76 14.19
CA ASN A 18 11.90 0.66 13.29
C ASN A 18 10.74 0.01 12.52
N TYR A 19 9.90 0.82 11.88
CA TYR A 19 9.36 0.48 10.55
C TYR A 19 9.48 1.63 9.55
N PHE A 20 10.46 2.52 9.71
CA PHE A 20 10.81 3.47 8.66
C PHE A 20 11.63 2.73 7.60
N ILE A 21 10.93 2.05 6.68
CA ILE A 21 11.57 1.38 5.54
C ILE A 21 12.17 2.49 4.66
N PRO A 22 13.50 2.52 4.47
CA PRO A 22 14.19 3.61 3.81
C PRO A 22 14.09 3.43 2.29
N TYR A 23 12.91 3.66 1.71
CA TYR A 23 12.84 3.87 0.28
C TYR A 23 13.27 5.31 -0.02
N LYS A 24 14.57 5.43 -0.34
CA LYS A 24 15.22 6.63 -0.91
C LYS A 24 14.66 7.03 -2.30
N THR A 25 13.40 6.75 -2.61
CA THR A 25 12.71 7.23 -3.82
C THR A 25 11.46 8.07 -3.55
N THR A 26 11.09 8.35 -2.29
CA THR A 26 9.79 8.96 -1.96
C THR A 26 9.78 9.83 -0.69
N TYR A 27 10.83 10.60 -0.41
CA TYR A 27 10.77 11.64 0.64
C TYR A 27 9.78 12.78 0.30
N ASP A 28 9.39 12.92 -0.98
CA ASP A 28 8.78 14.15 -1.52
C ASP A 28 7.27 14.12 -1.82
N LEU A 29 6.58 13.03 -1.51
CA LEU A 29 5.13 13.00 -1.60
C LEU A 29 4.50 13.61 -0.33
N ARG A 30 4.84 14.88 -0.10
CA ARG A 30 4.59 15.64 1.13
C ARG A 30 3.12 15.55 1.55
N LEU A 31 2.88 14.81 2.62
CA LEU A 31 1.73 15.02 3.49
C LEU A 31 1.67 16.50 3.83
N SER A 32 0.63 17.19 3.40
CA SER A 32 0.33 18.47 4.03
C SER A 32 -0.09 18.15 5.46
N LYS A 33 0.44 18.83 6.48
CA LYS A 33 -0.01 18.71 7.89
C LYS A 33 -1.53 18.91 8.07
N ARG A 34 -2.26 19.25 6.99
CA ARG A 34 -3.69 19.57 6.95
C ARG A 34 -4.60 18.34 6.85
N GLU A 35 -4.07 17.12 6.65
CA GLU A 35 -4.89 15.90 6.47
C GLU A 35 -4.57 14.80 7.51
N PRO A 36 -4.93 14.97 8.79
CA PRO A 36 -4.56 14.04 9.87
C PRO A 36 -5.08 12.61 9.64
N ASN A 37 -6.31 12.47 9.12
CA ASN A 37 -6.89 11.14 8.86
C ASN A 37 -6.12 10.38 7.76
N LEU A 38 -5.64 11.09 6.73
CA LEU A 38 -4.84 10.46 5.68
C LEU A 38 -3.48 10.00 6.20
N ILE A 39 -2.86 10.78 7.09
CA ILE A 39 -1.62 10.42 7.77
C ILE A 39 -1.83 9.14 8.59
N ASN A 40 -2.88 9.10 9.42
CA ASN A 40 -3.19 7.96 10.27
C ASN A 40 -3.43 6.68 9.47
N ILE A 41 -4.18 6.78 8.36
CA ILE A 41 -4.41 5.64 7.46
C ILE A 41 -3.11 5.23 6.78
N LEU A 42 -2.33 6.19 6.25
CA LEU A 42 -1.07 5.88 5.58
C LEU A 42 -0.10 5.15 6.51
N MET A 43 0.02 5.57 7.77
CA MET A 43 0.88 4.90 8.76
C MET A 43 0.52 3.43 8.98
N GLN A 44 -0.75 3.06 8.81
CA GLN A 44 -1.21 1.67 8.98
C GLN A 44 -0.98 0.80 7.74
N ILE A 45 -1.01 1.41 6.54
CA ILE A 45 -0.93 0.66 5.28
C ILE A 45 0.40 0.79 4.57
N GLN A 46 1.27 1.71 4.98
CA GLN A 46 2.58 1.89 4.36
C GLN A 46 3.43 0.63 4.54
N GLY A 47 4.03 0.15 3.45
CA GLY A 47 4.75 -1.11 3.42
C GLY A 47 3.87 -2.35 3.29
N TYR A 48 2.54 -2.21 3.32
CA TYR A 48 1.64 -3.34 3.09
C TYR A 48 1.82 -3.88 1.67
N GLU A 49 2.04 -5.19 1.59
CA GLU A 49 2.23 -5.93 0.34
C GLU A 49 0.97 -6.73 0.01
N TYR A 50 0.49 -6.61 -1.22
CA TYR A 50 -0.62 -7.40 -1.74
C TYR A 50 -0.46 -7.59 -3.24
N GLY A 51 -0.74 -8.80 -3.73
CA GLY A 51 -0.46 -9.15 -5.12
C GLY A 51 0.98 -8.82 -5.50
N PHE A 52 1.14 -7.96 -6.50
CA PHE A 52 2.44 -7.48 -6.95
C PHE A 52 2.81 -6.12 -6.39
N PHE A 53 1.99 -5.52 -5.54
CA PHE A 53 2.14 -4.16 -5.07
C PHE A 53 2.61 -4.06 -3.63
N THR A 54 3.47 -3.07 -3.39
CA THR A 54 3.85 -2.58 -2.06
C THR A 54 3.39 -1.13 -1.94
N VAL A 55 2.65 -0.78 -0.88
CA VAL A 55 2.21 0.60 -0.65
C VAL A 55 3.39 1.45 -0.17
N LEU A 56 3.62 2.58 -0.81
CA LEU A 56 4.73 3.49 -0.49
C LEU A 56 4.29 4.79 0.19
N GLY A 57 3.20 5.39 -0.30
CA GLY A 57 2.85 6.77 0.06
C GLY A 57 1.54 7.22 -0.56
N VAL A 58 1.35 8.54 -0.61
CA VAL A 58 0.16 9.19 -1.18
C VAL A 58 0.53 10.22 -2.24
N LEU A 59 -0.28 10.46 -3.26
CA LEU A 59 -0.03 11.50 -4.25
C LEU A 59 -0.07 12.90 -3.60
N PRO A 60 0.68 13.88 -4.12
CA PRO A 60 0.59 15.26 -3.67
C PRO A 60 -0.79 15.81 -4.01
N LEU A 61 -1.32 16.70 -3.17
CA LEU A 61 -2.66 17.28 -3.35
C LEU A 61 -2.85 17.88 -4.76
N SER A 62 -1.83 18.53 -5.31
CA SER A 62 -1.85 19.13 -6.66
C SER A 62 -2.02 18.14 -7.81
N GLN A 63 -1.74 16.85 -7.58
CA GLN A 63 -1.87 15.78 -8.57
C GLN A 63 -3.08 14.88 -8.29
N ARG A 64 -3.84 15.16 -7.23
CA ARG A 64 -5.08 14.44 -6.94
C ARG A 64 -6.18 15.01 -7.81
N SER A 65 -7.05 14.14 -8.30
CA SER A 65 -8.30 14.61 -8.91
C SER A 65 -9.30 14.97 -7.82
N ASP A 66 -10.11 16.00 -8.08
CA ASP A 66 -11.20 16.48 -7.19
C ASP A 66 -12.35 15.48 -7.03
N ARG A 67 -12.21 14.25 -7.56
CA ARG A 67 -13.24 13.21 -7.49
C ARG A 67 -13.16 12.50 -6.15
N LYS A 68 -14.33 12.22 -5.55
CA LYS A 68 -14.50 11.52 -4.25
C LYS A 68 -13.82 10.14 -4.15
N ASN A 69 -13.49 9.51 -5.28
CA ASN A 69 -12.82 8.19 -5.35
C ASN A 69 -11.47 8.27 -6.08
N SER A 70 -10.72 9.36 -5.90
CA SER A 70 -9.42 9.50 -6.54
C SER A 70 -8.42 8.47 -6.02
N ALA A 71 -7.60 7.94 -6.93
CA ALA A 71 -6.51 7.04 -6.59
C ALA A 71 -5.39 7.87 -5.95
N ILE A 72 -5.34 7.84 -4.62
CA ILE A 72 -4.41 8.66 -3.83
C ILE A 72 -3.17 7.88 -3.45
N TYR A 73 -3.22 6.56 -3.34
CA TYR A 73 -2.10 5.79 -2.79
C TYR A 73 -1.13 5.37 -3.87
N VAL A 74 0.15 5.72 -3.68
CA VAL A 74 1.24 5.30 -4.55
C VAL A 74 1.68 3.90 -4.13
N VAL A 75 1.66 2.99 -5.08
CA VAL A 75 2.13 1.62 -4.92
C VAL A 75 3.27 1.35 -5.90
N ARG A 76 4.22 0.51 -5.49
CA ARG A 76 5.29 0.01 -6.37
C ARG A 76 5.05 -1.45 -6.69
N CYS A 77 5.06 -1.77 -7.97
CA CYS A 77 4.96 -3.13 -8.44
C CYS A 77 6.29 -3.88 -8.24
N ARG A 78 6.26 -5.21 -8.12
CA ARG A 78 7.47 -6.06 -8.08
C ARG A 78 8.39 -5.87 -9.30
N CYS A 79 7.84 -5.48 -10.46
CA CYS A 79 8.65 -5.12 -11.64
C CYS A 79 9.31 -3.74 -11.56
N GLY A 80 9.11 -2.99 -10.48
CA GLY A 80 9.66 -1.66 -10.26
C GLY A 80 8.80 -0.49 -10.76
N LYS A 81 7.74 -0.74 -11.55
CA LYS A 81 6.83 0.32 -12.01
C LYS A 81 5.95 0.85 -10.87
N TYR A 82 5.75 2.16 -10.85
CA TYR A 82 4.83 2.82 -9.91
C TYR A 82 3.42 2.88 -10.50
N ALA A 83 2.43 2.73 -9.63
CA ALA A 83 1.02 2.88 -9.98
C ALA A 83 0.27 3.57 -8.84
N VAL A 84 -0.96 3.98 -9.13
CA VAL A 84 -1.84 4.63 -8.15
C VAL A 84 -3.05 3.75 -7.88
N ARG A 85 -3.48 3.71 -6.62
CA ARG A 85 -4.62 2.90 -6.17
C ARG A 85 -5.47 3.65 -5.16
N THR A 86 -6.73 3.27 -5.10
CA THR A 86 -7.68 3.76 -4.08
C THR A 86 -7.55 2.92 -2.81
N LEU A 87 -7.93 3.48 -1.66
CA LEU A 87 -7.99 2.71 -0.41
C LEU A 87 -8.91 1.49 -0.54
N LYS A 88 -10.02 1.65 -1.26
CA LYS A 88 -10.97 0.57 -1.54
C LYS A 88 -10.31 -0.60 -2.27
N ALA A 89 -9.50 -0.32 -3.29
CA ALA A 89 -8.78 -1.36 -4.03
C ALA A 89 -7.75 -2.08 -3.15
N ILE A 90 -7.06 -1.34 -2.27
CA ILE A 90 -6.07 -1.88 -1.33
C ILE A 90 -6.77 -2.72 -0.24
N LYS A 91 -7.94 -2.32 0.26
CA LYS A 91 -8.70 -3.10 1.26
C LYS A 91 -9.39 -4.33 0.69
N ASN A 92 -9.75 -4.34 -0.60
CA ASN A 92 -10.53 -5.42 -1.19
C ASN A 92 -9.77 -6.77 -1.13
N PRO A 93 -10.27 -7.78 -0.40
CA PRO A 93 -9.62 -9.09 -0.32
C PRO A 93 -9.62 -9.82 -1.67
N GLY A 94 -10.59 -9.56 -2.54
CA GLY A 94 -10.66 -10.17 -3.88
C GLY A 94 -9.58 -9.67 -4.85
N ASN A 95 -8.87 -8.58 -4.52
CA ASN A 95 -7.77 -8.06 -5.33
C ASN A 95 -6.44 -8.77 -5.03
N VAL A 96 -6.46 -10.11 -5.05
CA VAL A 96 -5.32 -10.96 -4.71
C VAL A 96 -4.18 -10.79 -5.71
N ASN A 97 -4.51 -10.75 -7.00
CA ASN A 97 -3.55 -10.67 -8.09
C ASN A 97 -3.42 -9.25 -8.67
N ASP A 98 -3.71 -8.20 -7.89
CA ASP A 98 -3.56 -6.83 -8.40
C ASP A 98 -2.09 -6.55 -8.72
N MET A 99 -1.86 -5.95 -9.89
CA MET A 99 -0.54 -5.72 -10.44
C MET A 99 -0.55 -4.53 -11.41
N CYS A 100 0.65 -4.04 -11.78
CA CYS A 100 0.72 -2.96 -12.76
C CYS A 100 0.27 -3.45 -14.15
N GLU A 101 -0.18 -2.54 -14.99
CA GLU A 101 -0.65 -2.85 -16.36
C GLU A 101 0.37 -3.63 -17.18
N HIS A 102 1.66 -3.37 -16.96
CA HIS A 102 2.73 -4.08 -17.65
C HIS A 102 2.81 -5.56 -17.26
N CYS A 103 2.85 -5.85 -15.95
CA CYS A 103 2.80 -7.23 -15.46
C CYS A 103 1.50 -7.90 -15.90
N HIS A 104 0.37 -7.20 -15.78
CA HIS A 104 -0.93 -7.70 -16.19
C HIS A 104 -0.93 -8.11 -17.67
N HIS A 105 -0.37 -7.27 -18.54
CA HIS A 105 -0.24 -7.59 -19.95
C HIS A 105 0.63 -8.84 -20.19
N LEU A 106 1.80 -8.91 -19.55
CA LEU A 106 2.72 -10.06 -19.69
C LEU A 106 2.08 -11.37 -19.22
N PHE A 107 1.41 -11.37 -18.06
CA PHE A 107 0.73 -12.56 -17.56
C PHE A 107 -0.42 -13.00 -18.46
N ASN A 108 -1.15 -12.05 -19.04
CA ASN A 108 -2.20 -12.37 -20.01
C ASN A 108 -1.65 -12.97 -21.31
N LEU A 109 -0.49 -12.50 -21.79
CA LEU A 109 0.19 -13.13 -22.92
C LEU A 109 0.60 -14.56 -22.59
N ARG A 110 1.19 -14.78 -21.42
CA ARG A 110 1.58 -16.11 -20.95
C ARG A 110 0.39 -17.06 -20.79
N ARG A 111 -0.74 -16.57 -20.25
CA ARG A 111 -1.99 -17.34 -20.15
C ARG A 111 -2.48 -17.79 -21.53
N LYS A 112 -2.48 -16.87 -22.51
CA LYS A 112 -2.87 -17.18 -23.89
C LYS A 112 -1.94 -18.20 -24.54
N GLU A 113 -0.65 -18.13 -24.27
CA GLU A 113 0.34 -19.08 -24.78
C GLU A 113 0.11 -20.48 -24.21
N ILE A 114 -0.14 -20.59 -22.90
CA ILE A 114 -0.45 -21.86 -22.25
C ILE A 114 -1.74 -22.47 -22.81
N PHE A 115 -2.77 -21.64 -23.00
CA PHE A 115 -4.01 -22.08 -23.64
C PHE A 115 -3.77 -22.60 -25.07
N ARG A 116 -2.96 -21.90 -25.87
CA ARG A 116 -2.64 -22.32 -27.25
C ARG A 116 -1.83 -23.61 -27.33
N THR A 117 -0.96 -23.86 -26.35
CA THR A 117 -0.05 -25.02 -26.35
C THR A 117 -0.67 -26.26 -25.72
N THR A 118 -1.47 -26.09 -24.65
CA THR A 118 -2.01 -27.19 -23.85
C THR A 118 -3.52 -27.34 -23.93
N GLY A 119 -4.23 -26.35 -24.47
CA GLY A 119 -5.69 -26.27 -24.45
C GLY A 119 -6.30 -25.97 -23.07
N LYS A 120 -5.47 -25.78 -22.02
CA LYS A 120 -5.94 -25.53 -20.67
C LYS A 120 -6.06 -24.03 -20.41
N ASP A 121 -7.19 -23.62 -19.84
CA ASP A 121 -7.35 -22.26 -19.31
C ASP A 121 -6.89 -22.23 -17.86
N VAL A 122 -5.82 -21.49 -17.60
CA VAL A 122 -5.13 -21.42 -16.31
C VAL A 122 -5.52 -20.12 -15.63
N ASP A 123 -5.87 -20.18 -14.35
CA ASP A 123 -6.21 -18.97 -13.59
C ASP A 123 -4.97 -18.10 -13.33
N LEU A 124 -5.17 -16.79 -13.18
CA LEU A 124 -4.10 -15.87 -12.90
C LEU A 124 -3.41 -16.21 -11.56
N SER A 125 -4.16 -16.69 -10.56
CA SER A 125 -3.63 -17.09 -9.25
C SER A 125 -2.65 -18.27 -9.36
N GLU A 126 -2.90 -19.19 -10.28
CA GLU A 126 -2.01 -20.33 -10.56
C GLU A 126 -0.72 -19.86 -11.25
N LEU A 127 -0.81 -18.86 -12.13
CA LEU A 127 0.34 -18.30 -12.84
C LEU A 127 1.23 -17.42 -11.95
N THR A 128 0.63 -16.66 -11.04
CA THR A 128 1.33 -15.76 -10.13
C THR A 128 1.83 -16.47 -8.89
N GLY A 129 1.22 -17.60 -8.53
CA GLY A 129 1.45 -18.31 -7.26
C GLY A 129 0.87 -17.58 -6.05
N ILE A 130 0.03 -16.56 -6.25
CA ILE A 130 -0.59 -15.78 -5.18
C ILE A 130 -2.06 -16.17 -5.11
N GLN A 131 -2.42 -16.93 -4.08
CA GLN A 131 -3.77 -17.47 -3.88
C GLN A 131 -4.59 -16.63 -2.90
N ASP A 132 -3.90 -16.08 -1.90
CA ASP A 132 -4.55 -15.34 -0.82
C ASP A 132 -3.92 -13.97 -0.62
N LYS A 133 -4.74 -13.06 -0.10
CA LYS A 133 -4.33 -11.74 0.32
C LYS A 133 -4.58 -11.60 1.81
N ASN A 134 -3.55 -11.19 2.54
CA ASN A 134 -3.66 -10.90 3.97
C ASN A 134 -4.70 -9.79 4.18
N PRO A 135 -5.72 -9.99 5.03
CA PRO A 135 -6.74 -8.97 5.26
C PRO A 135 -6.09 -7.71 5.85
N LEU A 136 -6.57 -6.55 5.41
CA LEU A 136 -6.09 -5.25 5.88
C LEU A 136 -7.17 -4.59 6.73
N GLU A 137 -7.02 -4.70 8.05
CA GLU A 137 -7.87 -4.02 9.03
C GLU A 137 -7.28 -2.64 9.32
N ILE A 138 -8.00 -1.59 8.95
CA ILE A 138 -7.62 -0.21 9.26
C ILE A 138 -8.49 0.27 10.40
N LYS A 139 -7.86 0.71 11.49
CA LYS A 139 -8.53 1.37 12.61
C LYS A 139 -8.66 2.86 12.27
N GLU A 140 -9.89 3.35 12.22
CA GLU A 140 -10.19 4.78 12.00
C GLU A 140 -9.99 5.59 13.28
#